data_AF-A0A3M0WVW4-F1
#
_entry.id   AF-A0A3M0WVW4-F1
#
_cell.length_a   1.000
_cell.length_b   1.000
_cell.length_c   1.000
_cell.angle_alpha   90.00
_cell.angle_beta   90.00
_cell.angle_gamma   90.00
#
_symmetry.space_group_name_H-M   'P 1'
#
loop_
_entity.id
_entity.type
_entity.pdbx_description
1 polymer ?
#
loop_
_entity_poly.entity_id
_entity_poly.type
_entity_poly.pdbx_seq_one_letter_code
_entity_poly.pdbx_strand_id
1 'polypeptide(L)'
;MSKPINSPAAYADVIAIMQRALNDPGLTVEFETPGEAKHFRQRCNSARLLLRKMEAERIAHIPGMRPQIAFDTLVIRLVDATGKAHKDGTIVRFDRNTQFAGVIRTSGGKIISPDFIEKTAEEICGEILAGPPADLDEPQVSLIDPNSIIEGDEE
;
A
#
# COMPACT_ATOMS: atom_id res chain seq x y z
N MET A 1 10.18 2.00 32.18
CA MET A 1 9.56 1.10 31.18
C MET A 1 8.07 1.42 31.12
N SER A 2 7.57 1.95 30.01
CA SER A 2 6.14 2.22 29.84
C SER A 2 5.38 0.91 29.68
N LYS A 3 4.29 0.71 30.42
CA LYS A 3 3.44 -0.48 30.26
C LYS A 3 2.91 -0.52 28.83
N PRO A 4 2.92 -1.68 28.13
CA PRO A 4 2.24 -1.79 26.85
C PRO A 4 0.75 -1.50 27.06
N ILE A 5 0.20 -0.58 26.28
CA ILE A 5 -1.18 -0.11 26.46
C ILE A 5 -2.14 -1.13 25.83
N ASN A 6 -2.32 -2.25 26.53
CA ASN A 6 -3.13 -3.40 26.10
C ASN A 6 -4.65 -3.15 26.19
N SER A 7 -5.10 -1.90 26.11
CA SER A 7 -6.52 -1.54 26.17
C SER A 7 -6.98 -0.94 24.84
N PRO A 8 -8.05 -1.49 24.20
CA PRO A 8 -8.63 -0.92 22.99
C PRO A 8 -9.02 0.57 23.12
N ALA A 9 -9.34 1.03 24.33
CA ALA A 9 -9.71 2.42 24.58
C ALA A 9 -8.60 3.43 24.22
N ALA A 10 -7.32 3.03 24.31
CA ALA A 10 -6.18 3.89 23.92
C ALA A 10 -6.01 4.07 22.40
N TYR A 11 -6.85 3.36 21.62
CA TYR A 11 -6.90 3.40 20.17
C TYR A 11 -8.30 3.80 19.66
N ALA A 12 -9.20 4.31 20.52
CA ALA A 12 -10.58 4.60 20.16
C ALA A 12 -10.72 5.59 18.98
N ASP A 13 -9.84 6.59 18.93
CA ASP A 13 -9.71 7.56 17.84
C ASP A 13 -9.30 6.92 16.50
N VAL A 14 -8.24 6.12 16.49
CA VAL A 14 -7.79 5.42 15.27
C VAL A 14 -8.77 4.33 14.85
N ILE A 15 -9.46 3.69 15.80
CA ILE A 15 -10.51 2.69 15.51
C ILE A 15 -11.72 3.37 14.86
N ALA A 16 -12.18 4.53 15.35
CA ALA A 16 -13.28 5.26 14.73
C ALA A 16 -12.95 5.68 13.28
N ILE A 17 -11.72 6.13 13.02
CA ILE A 17 -11.28 6.47 11.66
C ILE A 17 -11.18 5.21 10.77
N MET A 18 -10.66 4.09 11.29
CA MET A 18 -10.64 2.82 10.55
C MET A 18 -12.06 2.28 10.28
N GLN A 19 -13.02 2.46 11.19
CA GLN A 19 -14.43 2.10 10.97
C GLN A 19 -15.05 2.95 9.86
N ARG A 20 -14.76 4.25 9.82
CA ARG A 20 -15.17 5.11 8.72
C ARG A 20 -14.54 4.68 7.40
N ALA A 21 -13.23 4.38 7.38
CA ALA A 21 -12.52 3.91 6.20
C ALA A 21 -13.01 2.55 5.65
N LEU A 22 -13.68 1.72 6.46
CA LEU A 22 -14.35 0.53 5.95
C LEU A 22 -15.54 0.90 5.04
N ASN A 23 -16.26 1.97 5.35
CA ASN A 23 -17.41 2.43 4.57
C ASN A 23 -17.01 3.36 3.42
N ASP A 24 -16.04 4.25 3.67
CA ASP A 24 -15.52 5.27 2.74
C ASP A 24 -14.17 4.81 2.13
N PRO A 25 -14.13 3.99 1.06
CA PRO A 25 -12.89 3.57 0.43
C PRO A 25 -12.16 4.77 -0.20
N GLY A 26 -10.85 4.88 0.04
CA GLY A 26 -10.05 6.01 -0.39
C GLY A 26 -9.99 7.17 0.62
N LEU A 27 -10.57 7.02 1.81
CA LEU A 27 -10.51 8.03 2.88
C LEU A 27 -9.06 8.47 3.14
N THR A 28 -8.83 9.77 3.13
CA THR A 28 -7.55 10.40 3.47
C THR A 28 -7.65 11.16 4.80
N VAL A 29 -6.57 11.14 5.56
CA VAL A 29 -6.37 11.96 6.76
C VAL A 29 -5.05 12.69 6.60
N GLU A 30 -5.10 14.02 6.62
CA GLU A 30 -3.94 14.90 6.51
C GLU A 30 -3.41 15.28 7.90
N PHE A 31 -2.10 15.44 8.01
CA PHE A 31 -1.40 15.82 9.24
C PHE A 31 -0.42 16.95 8.94
N GLU A 32 -0.18 17.83 9.92
CA GLU A 32 0.75 18.97 9.78
C GLU A 32 2.18 18.49 9.55
N THR A 33 2.58 17.36 10.17
CA THR A 33 3.93 16.81 10.04
C THR A 33 3.98 15.36 9.52
N PRO A 34 5.03 14.98 8.78
CA PRO A 34 5.29 13.57 8.43
C PRO A 34 5.48 12.66 9.65
N GLY A 35 5.89 13.23 10.79
CA GLY A 35 6.06 12.50 12.06
C GLY A 35 4.72 12.01 12.61
N GLU A 36 3.71 12.88 12.62
CA GLU A 36 2.35 12.55 13.05
C GLU A 36 1.69 11.54 12.13
N ALA A 37 1.78 11.72 10.81
CA ALA A 37 1.25 10.76 9.84
C ALA A 37 1.85 9.35 10.04
N LYS A 38 3.17 9.26 10.25
CA LYS A 38 3.86 8.00 10.59
C LYS A 38 3.38 7.41 11.91
N HIS A 39 3.28 8.22 12.97
CA HIS A 39 2.83 7.78 14.29
C HIS A 39 1.37 7.30 14.26
N PHE A 40 0.49 8.01 13.56
CA PHE A 40 -0.90 7.63 13.35
C PHE A 40 -1.01 6.29 12.62
N ARG A 41 -0.25 6.09 11.53
CA ARG A 41 -0.17 4.78 10.84
C ARG A 41 0.32 3.65 11.77
N GLN A 42 1.33 3.92 12.60
CA GLN A 42 1.83 2.95 13.59
C GLN A 42 0.75 2.62 14.63
N ARG A 43 -0.03 3.60 15.09
CA ARG A 43 -1.16 3.38 16.02
C ARG A 43 -2.29 2.57 15.37
N CYS A 44 -2.65 2.83 14.11
CA CYS A 44 -3.61 2.01 13.36
C CYS A 44 -3.16 0.54 13.25
N ASN A 45 -1.89 0.31 12.90
CA ASN A 45 -1.33 -1.05 12.82
C ASN A 45 -1.26 -1.74 14.19
N SER A 46 -0.93 -0.99 15.24
CA SER A 46 -0.95 -1.49 16.64
C SER A 46 -2.36 -1.89 17.06
N ALA A 47 -3.36 -1.08 16.74
CA ALA A 47 -4.77 -1.35 17.02
C ALA A 47 -5.26 -2.61 16.27
N ARG A 48 -4.90 -2.77 14.99
CA ARG A 48 -5.19 -3.99 14.22
C ARG A 48 -4.57 -5.23 14.86
N LEU A 49 -3.31 -5.15 15.29
CA LEU A 49 -2.64 -6.27 15.96
C LEU A 49 -3.31 -6.63 17.30
N LEU A 50 -3.71 -5.63 18.10
CA LEU A 50 -4.43 -5.83 19.36
C LEU A 50 -5.78 -6.52 19.12
N LEU A 51 -6.58 -6.01 18.19
CA LEU A 51 -7.89 -6.58 17.87
C LEU A 51 -7.79 -7.99 17.28
N ARG A 52 -6.78 -8.28 16.45
CA ARG A 52 -6.56 -9.64 15.93
C ARG A 52 -6.14 -10.62 17.04
N LYS A 53 -5.43 -10.17 18.08
CA LYS A 53 -5.13 -11.00 19.27
C LYS A 53 -6.40 -11.31 20.07
N MET A 54 -7.23 -10.30 20.33
CA MET A 54 -8.52 -10.49 21.01
C MET A 54 -9.43 -11.45 20.24
N GLU A 55 -9.47 -11.33 18.91
CA GLU A 55 -10.23 -12.27 18.07
C GLU A 55 -9.62 -13.68 18.12
N ALA A 56 -8.29 -13.82 18.09
CA ALA A 56 -7.61 -15.10 18.23
C ALA A 56 -7.93 -15.79 19.56
N GLU A 57 -7.96 -15.05 20.67
CA GLU A 57 -8.40 -15.55 21.98
C GLU A 57 -9.88 -15.98 21.95
N ARG A 58 -10.76 -15.18 21.32
CA ARG A 58 -12.19 -15.49 21.17
C ARG A 58 -12.45 -16.79 20.41
N ILE A 59 -11.72 -17.05 19.32
CA ILE A 59 -11.90 -18.24 18.47
C ILE A 59 -10.91 -19.38 18.77
N ALA A 60 -10.04 -19.25 19.77
CA ALA A 60 -8.99 -20.24 20.08
C ALA A 60 -9.51 -21.68 20.32
N HIS A 61 -10.76 -21.80 20.75
CA HIS A 61 -11.45 -23.07 21.01
C HIS A 61 -12.04 -23.73 19.76
N ILE A 62 -11.96 -23.10 18.58
CA ILE A 62 -12.55 -23.60 17.32
C ILE A 62 -11.43 -24.10 16.39
N PRO A 63 -11.25 -25.43 16.22
CA PRO A 63 -10.20 -25.97 15.36
C PRO A 63 -10.31 -25.50 13.90
N GLY A 64 -9.18 -25.19 13.28
CA GLY A 64 -9.09 -24.81 11.86
C GLY A 64 -9.48 -23.36 11.52
N MET A 65 -10.13 -22.63 12.44
CA MET A 65 -10.42 -21.21 12.25
C MET A 65 -9.15 -20.35 12.33
N ARG A 66 -9.04 -19.34 11.45
CA ARG A 66 -7.98 -18.32 11.50
C ARG A 66 -8.57 -16.99 11.96
N PRO A 67 -7.89 -16.24 12.86
CA PRO A 67 -8.41 -14.97 13.33
C PRO A 67 -8.33 -13.91 12.23
N GLN A 68 -9.47 -13.33 11.92
CA GLN A 68 -9.62 -12.26 10.93
C GLN A 68 -10.48 -11.15 11.52
N ILE A 69 -10.09 -9.89 11.27
CA ILE A 69 -10.85 -8.71 11.70
C ILE A 69 -11.27 -7.90 10.48
N ALA A 70 -12.38 -7.16 10.54
CA ALA A 70 -12.87 -6.37 9.39
C ALA A 70 -11.81 -5.43 8.81
N PHE A 71 -10.99 -4.82 9.66
CA PHE A 71 -9.87 -3.96 9.28
C PHE A 71 -8.76 -4.66 8.49
N ASP A 72 -8.76 -6.00 8.37
CA ASP A 72 -7.80 -6.73 7.55
C ASP A 72 -7.95 -6.46 6.06
N THR A 73 -9.14 -6.01 5.65
CA THR A 73 -9.42 -5.50 4.31
C THR A 73 -8.82 -4.12 4.01
N LEU A 74 -8.29 -3.39 5.01
CA LEU A 74 -7.73 -2.05 4.79
C LEU A 74 -6.23 -2.08 4.47
N VAL A 75 -5.81 -1.25 3.51
CA VAL A 75 -4.42 -0.93 3.18
C VAL A 75 -4.16 0.51 3.62
N ILE A 76 -3.23 0.71 4.55
CA ILE A 76 -2.94 2.01 5.17
C ILE A 76 -1.61 2.54 4.62
N ARG A 77 -1.67 3.51 3.72
CA ARG A 77 -0.50 4.08 3.01
C ARG A 77 -0.17 5.47 3.52
N LEU A 78 1.11 5.84 3.46
CA LEU A 78 1.53 7.24 3.50
C LEU A 78 1.63 7.71 2.05
N VAL A 79 1.03 8.87 1.75
CA VAL A 79 1.07 9.50 0.44
C VAL A 79 1.47 10.96 0.56
N ASP A 80 2.08 11.49 -0.51
CA ASP A 80 2.32 12.92 -0.67
C ASP A 80 1.07 13.65 -1.18
N ALA A 81 1.17 14.97 -1.35
CA ALA A 81 0.10 15.82 -1.90
C ALA A 81 -0.30 15.45 -3.35
N THR A 82 0.50 14.66 -4.08
CA THR A 82 0.16 14.13 -5.41
C THR A 82 -0.58 12.80 -5.34
N GLY A 83 -0.81 12.27 -4.13
CA GLY A 83 -1.43 10.97 -3.88
C GLY A 83 -0.52 9.77 -4.13
N LYS A 84 0.77 9.99 -4.40
CA LYS A 84 1.76 8.91 -4.61
C LYS A 84 2.31 8.42 -3.28
N ALA A 85 2.62 7.13 -3.21
CA ALA A 85 3.14 6.51 -2.00
C ALA A 85 4.51 7.08 -1.63
N HIS A 86 4.60 7.76 -0.48
CA HIS A 86 5.81 8.47 -0.06
C HIS A 86 6.19 8.12 1.38
N LYS A 87 7.48 7.88 1.65
CA LYS A 87 7.96 7.47 2.99
C LYS A 87 7.74 8.57 4.05
N ASP A 88 7.79 9.82 3.61
CA ASP A 88 7.65 11.04 4.41
C ASP A 88 6.37 11.81 4.03
N GLY A 89 5.36 11.11 3.51
CA GLY A 89 4.06 11.70 3.22
C GLY A 89 3.35 12.20 4.48
N THR A 90 2.72 13.37 4.38
CA THR A 90 1.86 13.97 5.42
C THR A 90 0.44 13.42 5.42
N ILE A 91 0.03 12.70 4.37
CA ILE A 91 -1.33 12.18 4.22
C ILE A 91 -1.33 10.67 4.45
N VAL A 92 -2.24 10.20 5.32
CA VAL A 92 -2.54 8.77 5.49
C VAL A 92 -3.76 8.43 4.65
N ARG A 93 -3.59 7.54 3.67
CA ARG A 93 -4.67 7.07 2.78
C ARG A 93 -5.08 5.65 3.15
N PHE A 94 -6.39 5.43 3.24
CA PHE A 94 -7.01 4.13 3.48
C PHE A 94 -7.67 3.61 2.21
N ASP A 95 -7.08 2.58 1.61
CA ASP A 95 -7.66 1.88 0.46
C ASP A 95 -8.18 0.49 0.87
N ARG A 96 -9.12 -0.07 0.12
CA ARG A 96 -9.51 -1.48 0.29
C ARG A 96 -8.51 -2.39 -0.45
N ASN A 97 -8.14 -3.49 0.19
CA ASN A 97 -7.38 -4.55 -0.44
C ASN A 97 -8.31 -5.40 -1.31
N THR A 98 -8.27 -5.17 -2.63
CA THR A 98 -9.07 -5.91 -3.60
C THR A 98 -8.74 -7.41 -3.65
N GLN A 99 -7.52 -7.82 -3.24
CA GLN A 99 -7.17 -9.24 -3.10
C GLN A 99 -7.93 -9.94 -1.94
N PHE A 100 -8.47 -9.17 -0.99
CA PHE A 100 -9.35 -9.66 0.07
C PHE A 100 -10.84 -9.33 -0.19
N ALA A 101 -11.20 -8.88 -1.40
CA ALA A 101 -12.59 -8.90 -1.90
C ALA A 101 -13.04 -10.33 -2.27
N GLY A 102 -12.57 -11.32 -1.52
CA GLY A 102 -12.88 -12.73 -1.68
C GLY A 102 -14.33 -13.01 -1.33
N VAL A 103 -15.17 -13.05 -2.37
CA VAL A 103 -16.50 -13.67 -2.46
C VAL A 103 -17.14 -14.06 -1.12
N ILE A 104 -17.98 -13.19 -0.57
CA ILE A 104 -18.95 -13.58 0.46
C ILE A 104 -19.96 -14.53 -0.20
N ARG A 105 -19.73 -15.86 -0.15
CA ARG A 105 -20.76 -16.84 -0.55
C ARG A 105 -21.76 -17.03 0.60
N THR A 106 -22.81 -16.21 0.63
CA THR A 106 -24.00 -16.53 1.43
C THR A 106 -24.75 -17.70 0.77
N SER A 107 -24.96 -18.77 1.53
CA SER A 107 -25.75 -19.92 1.08
C SER A 107 -27.24 -19.52 0.97
N GLY A 108 -27.67 -19.15 -0.24
CA GLY A 108 -29.09 -18.94 -0.57
C GLY A 108 -29.48 -17.56 -1.09
N GLY A 109 -28.53 -16.63 -1.35
CA GLY A 109 -28.84 -15.30 -1.90
C GLY A 109 -27.97 -14.95 -3.11
N LYS A 110 -28.60 -14.59 -4.24
CA LYS A 110 -27.90 -14.08 -5.43
C LYS A 110 -27.13 -12.80 -5.05
N ILE A 111 -25.81 -12.80 -5.27
CA ILE A 111 -25.00 -11.58 -5.27
C ILE A 111 -24.73 -11.23 -6.72
N ILE A 112 -25.18 -10.03 -7.11
CA ILE A 112 -24.84 -9.40 -8.38
C ILE A 112 -23.72 -8.42 -8.05
N SER A 113 -22.50 -8.73 -8.43
CA SER A 113 -21.41 -7.74 -8.46
C SER A 113 -21.47 -7.00 -9.80
N PRO A 114 -21.36 -5.66 -9.83
CA PRO A 114 -21.33 -4.91 -11.07
C PRO A 114 -20.04 -5.21 -11.85
N ASP A 115 -20.11 -5.12 -13.19
CA ASP A 115 -19.00 -5.37 -14.10
C ASP A 115 -17.74 -4.59 -13.68
N PHE A 116 -16.75 -5.32 -13.19
CA PHE A 116 -15.42 -4.80 -12.92
C PHE A 116 -14.48 -5.40 -13.95
N ILE A 117 -13.81 -4.55 -14.71
CA ILE A 117 -12.91 -4.97 -15.79
C ILE A 117 -11.79 -5.81 -15.17
N GLU A 118 -11.81 -7.11 -15.43
CA GLU A 118 -10.69 -8.02 -15.13
C GLU A 118 -9.52 -7.62 -16.03
N LYS A 119 -8.62 -6.79 -15.50
CA LYS A 119 -7.23 -6.85 -15.94
C LYS A 119 -6.58 -8.05 -15.25
N THR A 120 -6.26 -9.08 -16.03
CA THR A 120 -5.62 -10.29 -15.50
C THR A 120 -4.18 -10.00 -15.08
N ALA A 121 -3.62 -10.84 -14.20
CA ALA A 121 -2.22 -10.68 -13.76
C ALA A 121 -1.21 -10.76 -14.93
N GLU A 122 -1.60 -11.35 -16.06
CA GLU A 122 -0.79 -11.45 -17.28
C GLU A 122 -0.60 -10.09 -17.96
N GLU A 123 -1.63 -9.23 -17.99
CA GLU A 123 -1.51 -7.87 -18.55
C GLU A 123 -0.56 -6.98 -17.72
N ILE A 124 -0.59 -7.11 -16.39
CA ILE A 124 0.26 -6.33 -15.48
C ILE A 124 1.73 -6.77 -15.57
N CYS A 125 1.99 -8.04 -15.87
CA CYS A 125 3.34 -8.56 -16.09
C CYS A 125 3.89 -8.26 -17.49
N GLY A 126 3.01 -8.10 -18.49
CA GLY A 126 3.40 -7.78 -19.88
C GLY A 126 4.12 -6.43 -20.01
N GLU A 127 3.66 -5.40 -19.32
CA GLU A 127 4.27 -4.05 -19.34
C GLU A 127 5.66 -3.99 -18.65
N ILE A 128 6.04 -5.01 -17.86
CA ILE A 128 7.36 -5.08 -17.20
C ILE A 128 8.37 -5.87 -18.05
N LEU A 129 7.91 -6.74 -18.95
CA LEU A 129 8.75 -7.59 -19.81
C LEU A 129 8.86 -7.08 -21.26
N ALA A 130 8.02 -6.13 -21.67
CA ALA A 130 8.28 -5.33 -22.86
C ALA A 130 9.45 -4.39 -22.60
N GLY A 131 10.67 -4.83 -22.96
CA GLY A 131 11.81 -3.93 -23.10
C GLY A 131 11.50 -2.77 -24.07
N PRO A 132 12.26 -1.66 -24.02
CA PRO A 132 12.02 -0.53 -24.90
C PRO A 132 12.01 -0.98 -26.37
N PRO A 133 11.15 -0.40 -27.23
CA PRO A 133 11.08 -0.77 -28.63
C PRO A 133 12.46 -0.57 -29.29
N ALA A 134 12.95 -1.61 -29.94
CA ALA A 134 14.26 -1.65 -30.57
C ALA A 134 14.26 -0.93 -31.94
N ASP A 135 13.90 0.35 -31.94
CA ASP A 135 13.97 1.26 -33.10
C ASP A 135 14.06 2.72 -32.61
N LEU A 136 15.22 3.11 -32.10
CA LEU A 136 15.66 4.51 -32.03
C LEU A 136 17.16 4.56 -32.36
N ASP A 137 17.50 5.20 -33.47
CA ASP A 137 18.85 5.48 -33.93
C ASP A 137 19.80 5.88 -32.79
N GLU A 138 20.95 5.21 -32.71
CA GLU A 138 22.04 5.62 -31.82
C GLU A 138 22.60 6.97 -32.27
N PRO A 139 22.54 8.05 -31.45
CA PRO A 139 23.39 9.20 -31.69
C PRO A 139 24.84 8.74 -31.43
N GLN A 140 25.62 8.60 -32.50
CA GLN A 140 27.03 8.21 -32.39
C GLN A 140 27.81 9.23 -31.55
N VAL A 141 28.03 8.90 -30.28
CA VAL A 141 29.00 9.60 -29.42
C VAL A 141 30.38 9.12 -29.85
N SER A 142 30.98 9.88 -30.76
CA SER A 142 32.39 9.71 -31.13
C SER A 142 33.26 9.80 -29.88
N LEU A 143 33.83 8.67 -29.48
CA LEU A 143 34.87 8.61 -28.47
C LEU A 143 36.14 9.22 -29.06
N ILE A 144 36.41 10.48 -28.68
CA ILE A 144 37.69 11.12 -28.97
C ILE A 144 38.75 10.43 -28.13
N ASP A 145 39.66 9.71 -28.79
CA ASP A 145 40.66 8.85 -28.16
C ASP A 145 41.71 9.69 -27.40
N PRO A 146 41.88 9.54 -26.07
CA PRO A 146 42.67 10.45 -25.24
C PRO A 146 44.21 10.26 -25.36
N ASN A 147 44.71 9.64 -26.43
CA ASN A 147 46.13 9.31 -26.62
C ASN A 147 46.70 9.68 -28.01
N SER A 148 46.02 10.52 -28.79
CA SER A 148 46.59 11.06 -30.05
C SER A 148 47.57 12.22 -29.80
N ILE A 149 48.86 11.88 -29.78
CA ILE A 149 50.03 12.76 -29.88
C ILE A 149 50.62 12.55 -31.30
N ILE A 150 51.28 13.46 -32.02
CA ILE A 150 52.09 14.66 -31.70
C ILE A 150 52.00 15.68 -32.88
N GLU A 151 52.67 16.85 -32.73
CA GLU A 151 53.11 17.79 -33.81
C GLU A 151 51.98 18.63 -34.45
N GLY A 152 52.09 19.96 -34.64
CA GLY A 152 53.11 20.76 -35.36
C GLY A 152 52.44 21.26 -36.66
N ASP A 153 52.47 22.52 -37.12
CA ASP A 153 53.17 23.77 -36.75
C ASP A 153 52.21 24.97 -36.94
N GLU A 154 52.54 26.15 -36.38
CA GLU A 154 51.97 27.44 -36.81
C GLU A 154 52.92 28.12 -37.83
N GLU A 155 52.38 28.58 -38.97
CA GLU A 155 52.96 29.62 -39.84
C GLU A 155 51.89 30.69 -40.14
#